data_AF-A0A136ISH6-F1
#
_entry.id   AF-A0A136ISH6-F1
#
_cell.length_a   1.000
_cell.length_b   1.000
_cell.length_c   1.000
_cell.angle_alpha   90.00
_cell.angle_beta   90.00
_cell.angle_gamma   90.00
#
_symmetry.space_group_name_H-M   'P 1'
#
loop_
_entity.id
_entity.type
_entity.pdbx_description
1 polymer ?
#
loop_
_entity_poly.entity_id
_entity_poly.type
_entity_poly.pdbx_seq_one_letter_code
_entity_poly.pdbx_strand_id
1 'polypeptide(L)'
;MRAILAAALLLAGLPACAGQLYSTAQFQQWYPQYGFIFAAAIQNNCTEQYERYLTGDPGSVPYVDSFGGGGTLSVLTQPVILCILDHTSEYVKSVMASAQVVLGVLPSALALSGATHEELGVLSCIGRRPLLAFLLALGSPAMHLSRAFDSPDLSHVLRKPAFATRQPAMGGRMRIVVSAAEYALVLMAVTNVALLCHDLGVMTICTLMSNLVVAPLIYSLLGLVPYLGGAVAICLRVRREAAGDYEHIGMELGGGSDGQQAPSHTIYTRSDRAKSPLARLADVPRWLQTVARCEFVPCLAQTGVRVRVFGARKSHIFVTWLLSTSIIVMIVLGTTIFSSLMFIGPKEALGVAGRYFASTIVCRLVLTYELSGLRQTAEVVFDSDTSGDGGVVRDEGRRLQKETYQMDSVSRRKATRQ
;
A
#
# COMPACT_ATOMS: atom_id res chain seq x y z
N MET A 1 3.06 -3.35 15.12
CA MET A 1 3.80 -2.16 15.61
C MET A 1 5.31 -2.25 15.37
N ARG A 2 6.02 -3.31 15.80
CA ARG A 2 7.49 -3.42 15.69
C ARG A 2 8.04 -3.49 14.26
N ALA A 3 7.38 -4.22 13.35
CA ALA A 3 7.73 -4.25 11.90
C ALA A 3 7.57 -2.90 11.21
N ILE A 4 6.46 -2.24 11.54
CA ILE A 4 5.99 -1.04 10.85
C ILE A 4 6.81 0.15 11.32
N LEU A 5 7.25 0.16 12.59
CA LEU A 5 8.18 1.16 13.11
C LEU A 5 9.60 0.97 12.54
N ALA A 6 10.05 -0.28 12.33
CA ALA A 6 11.32 -0.57 11.67
C ALA A 6 11.28 -0.26 10.16
N ALA A 7 10.17 -0.55 9.47
CA ALA A 7 9.94 -0.18 8.08
C ALA A 7 9.75 1.34 7.92
N ALA A 8 9.09 2.01 8.87
CA ALA A 8 8.99 3.48 8.95
C ALA A 8 10.34 4.14 9.24
N LEU A 9 11.19 3.52 10.07
CA LEU A 9 12.57 3.97 10.31
C LEU A 9 13.47 3.72 9.10
N LEU A 10 13.26 2.63 8.35
CA LEU A 10 13.92 2.39 7.05
C LEU A 10 13.44 3.39 5.99
N LEU A 11 12.17 3.81 6.03
CA LEU A 11 11.61 4.88 5.18
C LEU A 11 12.08 6.28 5.59
N ALA A 12 12.33 6.52 6.88
CA ALA A 12 13.02 7.71 7.36
C ALA A 12 14.53 7.72 6.99
N GLY A 13 15.08 6.55 6.61
CA GLY A 13 16.43 6.38 6.06
C GLY A 13 16.53 6.49 4.53
N LEU A 14 15.39 6.54 3.81
CA LEU A 14 15.37 6.74 2.35
C LEU A 14 15.80 8.14 1.84
N PRO A 15 15.96 9.23 2.63
CA PRO A 15 16.58 10.43 2.10
C PRO A 15 18.12 10.32 2.03
N ALA A 16 18.72 9.17 2.34
CA ALA A 16 20.16 8.96 2.20
C ALA A 16 20.63 8.75 0.75
N CYS A 17 19.72 8.59 -0.21
CA CYS A 17 20.06 8.62 -1.65
C CYS A 17 19.92 10.02 -2.27
N ALA A 18 19.96 11.09 -1.48
CA ALA A 18 20.08 12.47 -1.96
C ALA A 18 21.53 12.85 -2.34
N GLY A 19 22.31 11.88 -2.82
CA GLY A 19 23.69 12.07 -3.26
C GLY A 19 23.77 12.34 -4.76
N GLN A 20 23.35 13.54 -5.18
CA GLN A 20 23.71 14.31 -6.38
C GLN A 20 22.51 15.20 -6.76
N LEU A 21 22.57 16.48 -6.39
CA LEU A 21 21.48 17.44 -6.54
C LEU A 21 21.27 17.95 -7.98
N TYR A 22 22.07 17.49 -8.95
CA TYR A 22 21.97 17.87 -10.35
C TYR A 22 22.18 16.63 -11.20
N SER A 23 21.13 16.20 -11.91
CA SER A 23 21.24 15.10 -12.87
C SER A 23 21.34 15.66 -14.28
N THR A 24 22.37 15.21 -15.02
CA THR A 24 22.57 15.51 -16.45
C THR A 24 22.01 14.42 -17.36
N ALA A 25 21.22 13.49 -16.81
CA ALA A 25 20.64 12.37 -17.55
C ALA A 25 19.42 12.79 -18.39
N GLN A 26 18.80 13.94 -18.11
CA GLN A 26 17.65 14.43 -18.88
C GLN A 26 18.11 14.94 -20.26
N PHE A 27 17.17 15.11 -21.19
CA PHE A 27 17.41 15.57 -22.58
C PHE A 27 18.20 14.61 -23.49
N GLN A 28 18.73 13.50 -22.97
CA GLN A 28 19.45 12.50 -23.77
C GLN A 28 18.52 11.57 -24.53
N GLN A 29 17.38 11.23 -23.94
CA GLN A 29 16.38 10.33 -24.49
C GLN A 29 15.00 10.97 -24.41
N TRP A 30 14.16 10.65 -25.40
CA TRP A 30 12.84 11.24 -25.54
C TRP A 30 11.79 10.18 -25.83
N TYR A 31 10.55 10.48 -25.47
CA TYR A 31 9.41 9.70 -25.90
C TYR A 31 9.24 9.75 -27.43
N PRO A 32 8.87 8.64 -28.08
CA PRO A 32 8.96 8.50 -29.54
C PRO A 32 8.00 9.41 -30.31
N GLN A 33 6.86 9.83 -29.74
CA GLN A 33 5.86 10.64 -30.43
C GLN A 33 6.41 11.97 -30.94
N TYR A 34 7.18 12.70 -30.12
CA TYR A 34 7.76 14.00 -30.46
C TYR A 34 9.28 14.07 -30.30
N GLY A 35 9.92 12.96 -29.90
CA GLY A 35 11.34 12.94 -29.58
C GLY A 35 12.26 13.33 -30.73
N PHE A 36 11.88 13.04 -31.97
CA PHE A 36 12.67 13.46 -33.14
C PHE A 36 12.70 14.99 -33.31
N ILE A 37 11.64 15.70 -32.90
CA ILE A 37 11.55 17.16 -32.97
C ILE A 37 12.51 17.76 -31.94
N PHE A 38 12.48 17.28 -30.69
CA PHE A 38 13.35 17.79 -29.63
C PHE A 38 14.82 17.44 -29.89
N ALA A 39 15.10 16.23 -30.36
CA ALA A 39 16.45 15.83 -30.76
C ALA A 39 16.99 16.71 -31.89
N ALA A 40 16.17 17.01 -32.90
CA ALA A 40 16.56 17.92 -33.99
C ALA A 40 16.76 19.36 -33.48
N ALA A 41 15.95 19.85 -32.54
CA ALA A 41 16.12 21.18 -31.95
C ALA A 41 17.46 21.29 -31.19
N ILE A 42 17.82 20.27 -30.41
CA ILE A 42 19.12 20.21 -29.71
C ILE A 42 20.29 20.20 -30.70
N GLN A 43 20.21 19.38 -31.75
CA GLN A 43 21.32 19.21 -32.68
C GLN A 43 21.53 20.41 -33.59
N ASN A 44 20.46 21.12 -33.98
CA ASN A 44 20.56 22.18 -34.98
C ASN A 44 20.71 23.58 -34.36
N ASN A 45 20.06 23.86 -33.23
CA ASN A 45 19.95 25.21 -32.70
C ASN A 45 20.38 25.35 -31.23
N CYS A 46 20.18 24.31 -30.40
CA CYS A 46 20.35 24.39 -28.95
C CYS A 46 21.61 23.70 -28.41
N THR A 47 22.63 23.52 -29.24
CA THR A 47 23.83 22.73 -28.89
C THR A 47 24.64 23.40 -27.77
N GLU A 48 24.80 24.72 -27.80
CA GLU A 48 25.56 25.46 -26.79
C GLU A 48 24.94 25.35 -25.39
N GLN A 49 23.61 25.53 -25.29
CA GLN A 49 22.89 25.42 -24.02
C GLN A 49 22.94 23.98 -23.50
N TYR A 50 22.83 22.99 -24.39
CA TYR A 50 22.87 21.59 -24.04
C TYR A 50 24.27 21.15 -23.55
N GLU A 51 25.35 21.60 -24.19
CA GLU A 51 26.72 21.33 -23.74
C GLU A 51 26.99 21.91 -22.35
N ARG A 52 26.52 23.14 -22.08
CA ARG A 52 26.60 23.73 -20.74
C ARG A 52 25.81 22.93 -19.71
N TYR A 53 24.61 22.46 -20.06
CA TYR A 53 23.84 21.58 -19.19
C TYR A 53 24.62 20.31 -18.83
N LEU A 54 25.30 19.69 -19.80
CA LEU A 54 26.11 18.48 -19.56
C LEU A 54 27.30 18.72 -18.62
N THR A 55 27.80 19.94 -18.48
CA THR A 55 28.88 20.25 -17.53
C THR A 55 28.45 20.08 -16.07
N GLY A 56 27.15 20.18 -15.78
CA GLY A 56 26.63 20.06 -14.42
C GLY A 56 26.97 21.23 -13.50
N ASP A 57 27.62 22.29 -13.99
CA ASP A 57 28.04 23.45 -13.20
C ASP A 57 27.08 24.64 -13.36
N PRO A 58 26.36 25.06 -12.30
CA PRO A 58 25.51 26.25 -12.33
C PRO A 58 26.25 27.54 -12.70
N GLY A 59 27.55 27.63 -12.40
CA GLY A 59 28.38 28.79 -12.73
C GLY A 59 28.69 28.94 -14.21
N SER A 60 28.50 27.87 -15.00
CA SER A 60 28.72 27.89 -16.46
C SER A 60 27.59 28.58 -17.25
N VAL A 61 26.45 28.86 -16.60
CA VAL A 61 25.28 29.45 -17.23
C VAL A 61 25.32 30.97 -17.06
N PRO A 62 25.47 31.76 -18.15
CA PRO A 62 25.69 33.20 -18.06
C PRO A 62 24.43 34.00 -17.70
N TYR A 63 23.25 33.45 -17.97
CA TYR A 63 21.97 34.11 -17.72
C TYR A 63 20.88 33.09 -17.43
N VAL A 64 20.09 33.37 -16.39
CA VAL A 64 18.89 32.62 -16.00
C VAL A 64 17.73 33.58 -16.07
N ASP A 65 16.70 33.21 -16.82
CA ASP A 65 15.54 34.06 -16.98
C ASP A 65 14.67 34.05 -15.73
N SER A 66 14.99 34.96 -14.81
CA SER A 66 14.28 35.13 -13.54
C SER A 66 12.84 35.61 -13.75
N PHE A 67 12.58 36.37 -14.84
CA PHE A 67 11.23 36.82 -15.18
C PHE A 67 10.37 35.70 -15.76
N GLY A 68 11.00 34.74 -16.45
CA GLY A 68 10.39 33.49 -16.90
C GLY A 68 10.24 32.41 -15.81
N GLY A 69 10.42 32.76 -14.53
CA GLY A 69 10.28 31.83 -13.39
C GLY A 69 11.53 30.99 -13.09
N GLY A 70 12.69 31.38 -13.62
CA GLY A 70 13.98 30.75 -13.36
C GLY A 70 14.46 30.95 -11.93
N GLY A 71 15.13 29.94 -11.37
CA GLY A 71 15.71 30.00 -10.04
C GLY A 71 16.86 29.02 -9.85
N THR A 72 17.36 28.89 -8.62
CA THR A 72 18.49 28.01 -8.29
C THR A 72 18.23 26.53 -8.60
N LEU A 73 16.96 26.11 -8.57
CA LEU A 73 16.51 24.75 -8.86
C LEU A 73 16.23 24.48 -10.35
N SER A 74 16.36 25.49 -11.21
CA SER A 74 16.14 25.37 -12.66
C SER A 74 17.25 25.98 -13.51
N VAL A 75 18.29 26.54 -12.86
CA VAL A 75 19.43 27.23 -13.48
C VAL A 75 20.09 26.48 -14.64
N LEU A 76 20.28 25.15 -14.51
CA LEU A 76 20.87 24.32 -15.57
C LEU A 76 19.88 23.98 -16.69
N THR A 77 18.65 23.65 -16.31
CA THR A 77 17.66 23.07 -17.24
C THR A 77 16.88 24.13 -18.01
N GLN A 78 16.63 25.29 -17.41
CA GLN A 78 15.76 26.32 -17.98
C GLN A 78 16.27 26.83 -19.34
N PRO A 79 17.56 27.15 -19.54
CA PRO A 79 18.04 27.62 -20.85
C PRO A 79 17.83 26.60 -21.97
N VAL A 80 18.04 25.31 -21.69
CA VAL A 80 17.82 24.23 -22.65
C VAL A 80 16.34 24.09 -22.98
N ILE A 81 15.47 24.09 -21.97
CA ILE A 81 14.01 24.03 -22.12
C ILE A 81 13.52 25.18 -23.00
N LEU A 82 13.92 26.42 -22.67
CA LEU A 82 13.49 27.61 -23.42
C LEU A 82 13.95 27.55 -24.87
N CYS A 83 15.19 27.14 -25.14
CA CYS A 83 15.68 27.00 -26.51
C CYS A 83 14.91 25.94 -27.31
N ILE A 84 14.65 24.77 -26.72
CA ILE A 84 13.86 23.72 -27.39
C ILE A 84 12.44 24.22 -27.67
N LEU A 85 11.81 24.90 -26.70
CA LEU A 85 10.47 25.44 -26.86
C LEU A 85 10.42 26.54 -27.91
N ASP A 86 11.41 27.43 -28.00
CA ASP A 86 11.45 28.49 -29.03
C ASP A 86 11.48 27.91 -30.45
N HIS A 87 12.18 26.78 -30.64
CA HIS A 87 12.25 26.07 -31.91
C HIS A 87 11.18 24.99 -32.13
N THR A 88 10.19 24.90 -31.24
CA THR A 88 9.06 23.96 -31.36
C THR A 88 7.79 24.71 -31.75
N SER A 89 6.97 24.13 -32.64
CA SER A 89 5.72 24.77 -33.07
C SER A 89 4.71 24.91 -31.93
N GLU A 90 3.92 25.98 -31.94
CA GLU A 90 2.83 26.21 -30.98
C GLU A 90 1.81 25.06 -30.95
N TYR A 91 1.61 24.39 -32.09
CA TYR A 91 0.79 23.18 -32.16
C TYR A 91 1.33 22.07 -31.25
N VAL A 92 2.63 21.78 -31.32
CA VAL A 92 3.26 20.71 -30.53
C VAL A 92 3.29 21.07 -29.04
N LYS A 93 3.52 22.35 -28.69
CA LYS A 93 3.39 22.85 -27.31
C LYS A 93 1.97 22.66 -26.75
N SER A 94 0.96 23.03 -27.53
CA SER A 94 -0.45 22.87 -27.16
C SER A 94 -0.81 21.38 -26.95
N VAL A 95 -0.32 20.49 -27.82
CA VAL A 95 -0.58 19.05 -27.67
C VAL A 95 0.14 18.46 -26.46
N MET A 96 1.37 18.90 -26.13
CA MET A 96 2.02 18.51 -24.88
C MET A 96 1.24 18.95 -23.64
N ALA A 97 0.67 20.16 -23.65
CA ALA A 97 -0.18 20.63 -22.56
C ALA A 97 -1.42 19.74 -22.37
N SER A 98 -1.98 19.17 -23.45
CA SER A 98 -3.08 18.19 -23.32
C SER A 98 -2.64 16.88 -22.64
N ALA A 99 -1.39 16.44 -22.82
CA ALA A 99 -0.83 15.27 -22.15
C ALA A 99 -0.69 15.49 -20.64
N GLN A 100 -0.34 16.72 -20.23
CA GLN A 100 -0.26 17.11 -18.82
C GLN A 100 -1.61 16.99 -18.10
N VAL A 101 -2.71 17.26 -18.79
CA VAL A 101 -4.06 17.06 -18.21
C VAL A 101 -4.31 15.58 -17.92
N VAL A 102 -3.98 14.69 -18.85
CA VAL A 102 -4.12 13.23 -18.66
C VAL A 102 -3.30 12.76 -17.47
N LEU A 103 -2.03 13.19 -17.40
CA LEU A 103 -1.14 12.84 -16.30
C LEU A 103 -1.57 13.48 -14.97
N GLY A 104 -2.09 14.71 -14.98
CA GLY A 104 -2.58 15.39 -13.77
C GLY A 104 -3.80 14.70 -13.14
N VAL A 105 -4.67 14.10 -13.96
CA VAL A 105 -5.84 13.33 -13.49
C VAL A 105 -5.44 11.92 -13.01
N LEU A 106 -4.28 11.40 -13.43
CA LEU A 106 -3.84 10.04 -13.13
C LEU A 106 -3.85 9.68 -11.63
N PRO A 107 -3.31 10.50 -10.70
CA PRO A 107 -3.35 10.18 -9.27
C PRO A 107 -4.76 9.98 -8.72
N SER A 108 -5.70 10.84 -9.12
CA SER A 108 -7.11 10.73 -8.73
C SER A 108 -7.77 9.50 -9.35
N ALA A 109 -7.46 9.19 -10.61
CA ALA A 109 -8.02 8.04 -11.28
C ALA A 109 -7.46 6.72 -10.69
N LEU A 110 -6.18 6.68 -10.34
CA LEU A 110 -5.57 5.59 -9.58
C LEU A 110 -6.21 5.45 -8.20
N ALA A 111 -6.47 6.56 -7.49
CA ALA A 111 -7.14 6.55 -6.19
C ALA A 111 -8.53 5.88 -6.21
N LEU A 112 -9.22 5.86 -7.35
CA LEU A 112 -10.50 5.12 -7.47
C LEU A 112 -10.31 3.60 -7.53
N SER A 113 -9.16 3.14 -8.04
CA SER A 113 -8.85 1.71 -8.26
C SER A 113 -7.89 1.11 -7.21
N GLY A 114 -7.24 1.97 -6.43
CA GLY A 114 -6.22 1.60 -5.47
C GLY A 114 -6.73 0.78 -4.28
N ALA A 115 -5.78 0.15 -3.58
CA ALA A 115 -6.07 -0.53 -2.33
C ALA A 115 -6.37 0.44 -1.20
N THR A 116 -7.29 0.06 -0.30
CA THR A 116 -7.46 0.81 0.93
C THR A 116 -6.27 0.51 1.86
N HIS A 117 -5.82 1.53 2.58
CA HIS A 117 -4.77 1.39 3.57
C HIS A 117 -5.17 0.43 4.71
N GLU A 118 -6.48 0.25 4.93
CA GLU A 118 -7.03 -0.72 5.86
C GLU A 118 -6.88 -2.16 5.36
N GLU A 119 -7.21 -2.44 4.10
CA GLU A 119 -7.05 -3.76 3.51
C GLU A 119 -5.60 -4.24 3.58
N LEU A 120 -4.65 -3.35 3.25
CA LEU A 120 -3.22 -3.63 3.37
C LEU A 120 -2.78 -3.80 4.84
N GLY A 121 -3.32 -3.00 5.76
CA GLY A 121 -3.04 -3.15 7.18
C GLY A 121 -3.63 -4.43 7.80
N VAL A 122 -4.79 -4.89 7.31
CA VAL A 122 -5.39 -6.19 7.68
C VAL A 122 -4.49 -7.32 7.20
N LEU A 123 -4.03 -7.28 5.96
CA LEU A 123 -3.09 -8.28 5.42
C LEU A 123 -1.78 -8.31 6.23
N SER A 124 -1.24 -7.14 6.56
CA SER A 124 0.00 -6.99 7.33
C SER A 124 -0.13 -7.48 8.78
N CYS A 125 -1.13 -7.00 9.54
CA CYS A 125 -1.29 -7.31 10.96
C CYS A 125 -2.00 -8.65 11.22
N ILE A 126 -3.09 -8.96 10.49
CA ILE A 126 -3.91 -10.17 10.72
C ILE A 126 -3.40 -11.33 9.85
N GLY A 127 -3.16 -11.09 8.57
CA GLY A 127 -2.69 -12.10 7.61
C GLY A 127 -1.23 -12.52 7.81
N ARG A 128 -0.47 -11.85 8.68
CA ARG A 128 0.97 -12.10 8.96
C ARG A 128 1.86 -12.04 7.71
N ARG A 129 1.50 -11.20 6.73
CA ARG A 129 2.25 -11.00 5.49
C ARG A 129 2.66 -9.54 5.27
N PRO A 130 3.48 -8.97 6.18
CA PRO A 130 3.92 -7.59 6.04
C PRO A 130 4.77 -7.35 4.78
N LEU A 131 5.59 -8.30 4.32
CA LEU A 131 6.43 -8.09 3.13
C LEU A 131 5.58 -8.05 1.86
N LEU A 132 4.64 -8.99 1.71
CA LEU A 132 3.71 -8.95 0.58
C LEU A 132 2.90 -7.64 0.58
N ALA A 133 2.36 -7.24 1.73
CA ALA A 133 1.59 -6.00 1.84
C ALA A 133 2.44 -4.75 1.50
N PHE A 134 3.72 -4.75 1.87
CA PHE A 134 4.66 -3.70 1.51
C PHE A 134 4.96 -3.67 0.01
N LEU A 135 5.21 -4.82 -0.61
CA LEU A 135 5.43 -4.91 -2.06
C LEU A 135 4.17 -4.53 -2.86
N LEU A 136 2.98 -4.87 -2.36
CA LEU A 136 1.71 -4.44 -2.95
C LEU A 136 1.55 -2.91 -2.90
N ALA A 137 1.97 -2.26 -1.80
CA ALA A 137 1.96 -0.81 -1.68
C ALA A 137 2.99 -0.15 -2.63
N LEU A 138 4.18 -0.74 -2.79
CA LEU A 138 5.18 -0.29 -3.76
C LEU A 138 4.71 -0.45 -5.22
N GLY A 139 4.04 -1.57 -5.52
CA GLY A 139 3.57 -1.90 -6.86
C GLY A 139 2.29 -1.18 -7.27
N SER A 140 1.65 -0.46 -6.34
CA SER A 140 0.43 0.30 -6.61
C SER A 140 0.53 1.69 -5.97
N PRO A 141 1.00 2.70 -6.73
CA PRO A 141 1.06 4.09 -6.27
C PRO A 141 -0.33 4.75 -6.29
N ALA A 142 -1.33 4.02 -5.79
CA ALA A 142 -2.74 4.34 -5.81
C ALA A 142 -3.26 4.31 -4.37
N MET A 143 -3.59 5.48 -3.83
CA MET A 143 -4.17 5.60 -2.50
C MET A 143 -5.67 5.71 -2.61
N HIS A 144 -6.42 4.72 -2.10
CA HIS A 144 -7.87 4.80 -2.19
C HIS A 144 -8.43 6.04 -1.48
N LEU A 145 -9.28 6.80 -2.17
CA LEU A 145 -9.97 7.95 -1.60
C LEU A 145 -11.12 7.47 -0.71
N SER A 146 -10.81 6.94 0.47
CA SER A 146 -11.83 6.74 1.51
C SER A 146 -12.31 8.10 1.98
N ARG A 147 -13.63 8.25 2.22
CA ARG A 147 -14.21 9.47 2.78
C ARG A 147 -13.40 9.87 4.01
N ALA A 148 -12.72 11.02 3.92
CA ALA A 148 -12.03 11.62 5.05
C ALA A 148 -12.99 11.64 6.24
N PHE A 149 -12.57 11.15 7.40
CA PHE A 149 -13.36 11.08 8.64
C PHE A 149 -14.34 9.92 8.80
N ASP A 150 -14.53 9.03 7.83
CA ASP A 150 -15.29 7.82 8.10
C ASP A 150 -14.47 6.88 8.97
N SER A 151 -15.04 6.39 10.06
CA SER A 151 -14.31 5.48 10.95
C SER A 151 -14.22 4.12 10.26
N PRO A 152 -13.01 3.58 10.04
CA PRO A 152 -12.78 2.24 9.49
C PRO A 152 -13.62 1.20 10.24
N ASP A 153 -14.69 0.69 9.62
CA ASP A 153 -15.39 -0.45 10.17
C ASP A 153 -14.72 -1.72 9.66
N LEU A 154 -13.86 -2.28 10.52
CA LEU A 154 -13.16 -3.53 10.26
C LEU A 154 -14.13 -4.68 9.96
N SER A 155 -15.38 -4.57 10.44
CA SER A 155 -16.44 -5.50 10.14
C SER A 155 -16.68 -5.59 8.63
N HIS A 156 -16.65 -4.48 7.89
CA HIS A 156 -16.92 -4.48 6.45
C HIS A 156 -15.79 -5.14 5.65
N VAL A 157 -14.54 -4.99 6.10
CA VAL A 157 -13.38 -5.62 5.46
C VAL A 157 -13.32 -7.13 5.76
N LEU A 158 -13.76 -7.57 6.93
CA LEU A 158 -13.70 -8.98 7.35
C LEU A 158 -15.03 -9.75 7.14
N ARG A 159 -16.14 -9.07 6.87
CA ARG A 159 -17.44 -9.69 6.62
C ARG A 159 -17.38 -10.53 5.34
N LYS A 160 -17.88 -11.76 5.44
CA LYS A 160 -18.03 -12.65 4.29
C LYS A 160 -19.15 -12.08 3.40
N PRO A 161 -18.87 -11.77 2.11
CA PRO A 161 -19.94 -11.43 1.16
C PRO A 161 -20.93 -12.59 1.06
N ALA A 162 -22.23 -12.30 0.92
CA ALA A 162 -23.28 -13.31 0.81
C ALA A 162 -23.08 -14.27 -0.38
N PHE A 163 -22.39 -13.81 -1.43
CA PHE A 163 -22.10 -14.56 -2.66
C PHE A 163 -20.63 -14.94 -2.83
N ALA A 164 -19.83 -14.92 -1.75
CA ALA A 164 -18.42 -15.28 -1.86
C ALA A 164 -18.26 -16.77 -2.16
N THR A 165 -17.67 -17.08 -3.32
CA THR A 165 -17.30 -18.45 -3.68
C THR A 165 -16.24 -18.95 -2.70
N ARG A 166 -16.51 -20.09 -2.06
CA ARG A 166 -15.56 -20.71 -1.14
C ARG A 166 -14.33 -21.18 -1.91
N GLN A 167 -13.15 -20.79 -1.46
CA GLN A 167 -11.91 -21.24 -2.07
C GLN A 167 -11.65 -22.69 -1.63
N PRO A 168 -11.20 -23.58 -2.53
CA PRO A 168 -10.91 -24.96 -2.18
C PRO A 168 -9.73 -25.04 -1.20
N ALA A 169 -9.78 -26.00 -0.29
CA ALA A 169 -8.68 -26.25 0.65
C ALA A 169 -7.39 -26.56 -0.12
N MET A 170 -6.30 -25.88 0.25
CA MET A 170 -5.07 -25.93 -0.51
C MET A 170 -4.10 -26.99 0.02
N GLY A 171 -3.75 -27.96 -0.85
CA GLY A 171 -2.73 -28.99 -0.56
C GLY A 171 -1.32 -28.41 -0.47
N GLY A 172 -0.38 -29.14 0.15
CA GLY A 172 0.96 -28.64 0.51
C GLY A 172 1.75 -28.03 -0.66
N ARG A 173 1.85 -28.74 -1.80
CA ARG A 173 2.57 -28.25 -2.99
C ARG A 173 1.90 -27.02 -3.62
N MET A 174 0.56 -26.99 -3.64
CA MET A 174 -0.21 -25.90 -4.22
C MET A 174 -0.02 -24.59 -3.44
N ARG A 175 0.21 -24.66 -2.11
CA ARG A 175 0.51 -23.48 -1.28
C ARG A 175 1.79 -22.76 -1.73
N ILE A 176 2.84 -23.53 -2.02
CA ILE A 176 4.14 -22.99 -2.45
C ILE A 176 4.00 -22.36 -3.83
N VAL A 177 3.34 -23.06 -4.76
CA VAL A 177 3.14 -22.56 -6.14
C VAL A 177 2.34 -21.26 -6.14
N VAL A 178 1.25 -21.19 -5.38
CA VAL A 178 0.42 -19.98 -5.31
C VAL A 178 1.17 -18.83 -4.66
N SER A 179 1.87 -19.06 -3.55
CA SER A 179 2.69 -18.00 -2.94
C SER A 179 3.78 -17.51 -3.88
N ALA A 180 4.49 -18.41 -4.57
CA ALA A 180 5.50 -18.02 -5.55
C ALA A 180 4.90 -17.20 -6.70
N ALA A 181 3.71 -17.57 -7.19
CA ALA A 181 3.01 -16.82 -8.23
C ALA A 181 2.59 -15.42 -7.75
N GLU A 182 2.08 -15.29 -6.52
CA GLU A 182 1.73 -13.98 -5.93
C GLU A 182 2.96 -13.06 -5.87
N TYR A 183 4.07 -13.54 -5.33
CA TYR A 183 5.30 -12.75 -5.25
C TYR A 183 5.85 -12.37 -6.63
N ALA A 184 5.81 -13.30 -7.60
CA ALA A 184 6.26 -13.01 -8.96
C ALA A 184 5.40 -11.91 -9.61
N LEU A 185 4.07 -11.98 -9.48
CA LEU A 185 3.15 -10.97 -10.02
C LEU A 185 3.36 -9.60 -9.36
N VAL A 186 3.54 -9.56 -8.04
CA VAL A 186 3.75 -8.30 -7.32
C VAL A 186 5.13 -7.71 -7.65
N LEU A 187 6.19 -8.51 -7.69
CA LEU A 187 7.52 -8.04 -8.08
C LEU A 187 7.55 -7.52 -9.52
N MET A 188 6.81 -8.15 -10.43
CA MET A 188 6.63 -7.66 -11.80
C MET A 188 5.93 -6.28 -11.80
N ALA A 189 4.87 -6.11 -11.00
CA ALA A 189 4.17 -4.84 -10.88
C ALA A 189 5.05 -3.73 -10.28
N VAL A 190 5.84 -4.05 -9.25
CA VAL A 190 6.83 -3.13 -8.64
C VAL A 190 7.90 -2.74 -9.65
N THR A 191 8.47 -3.71 -10.36
CA THR A 191 9.50 -3.46 -11.38
C THR A 191 8.95 -2.57 -12.49
N ASN A 192 7.71 -2.83 -12.95
CA ASN A 192 7.05 -1.98 -13.94
C ASN A 192 6.88 -0.54 -13.43
N VAL A 193 6.43 -0.34 -12.19
CA VAL A 193 6.28 1.01 -11.59
C VAL A 193 7.63 1.72 -11.44
N ALA A 194 8.67 1.00 -11.00
CA ALA A 194 10.01 1.56 -10.84
C ALA A 194 10.60 1.99 -12.19
N LEU A 195 10.47 1.14 -13.22
CA LEU A 195 10.89 1.47 -14.59
C LEU A 195 10.10 2.66 -15.13
N LEU A 196 8.77 2.72 -14.91
CA LEU A 196 7.98 3.89 -15.29
C LEU A 196 8.47 5.18 -14.63
N CYS A 197 8.74 5.14 -13.33
CA CYS A 197 9.21 6.31 -12.60
C CYS A 197 10.57 6.78 -13.12
N HIS A 198 11.45 5.84 -13.45
CA HIS A 198 12.75 6.11 -14.05
C HIS A 198 12.60 6.71 -15.46
N ASP A 199 11.83 6.07 -16.34
CA ASP A 199 11.61 6.51 -17.72
C ASP A 199 10.97 7.90 -17.74
N LEU A 200 9.97 8.15 -16.89
CA LEU A 200 9.38 9.48 -16.73
C LEU A 200 10.41 10.49 -16.24
N GLY A 201 11.22 10.14 -15.24
CA GLY A 201 12.23 11.06 -14.69
C GLY A 201 13.30 11.50 -15.69
N VAL A 202 13.70 10.59 -16.59
CA VAL A 202 14.79 10.80 -17.55
C VAL A 202 14.30 11.36 -18.89
N MET A 203 13.14 10.87 -19.38
CA MET A 203 12.58 11.27 -20.68
C MET A 203 11.63 12.46 -20.61
N THR A 204 11.26 12.92 -19.40
CA THR A 204 10.45 14.12 -19.18
C THR A 204 11.13 15.04 -18.17
N ILE A 205 10.65 16.27 -18.08
CA ILE A 205 11.16 17.25 -17.11
C ILE A 205 10.00 17.77 -16.27
N CYS A 206 10.15 17.73 -14.95
CA CYS A 206 9.18 18.28 -14.01
C CYS A 206 9.47 19.77 -13.77
N THR A 207 8.59 20.67 -14.20
CA THR A 207 8.81 22.13 -14.04
C THR A 207 8.92 22.59 -12.59
N LEU A 208 8.29 21.87 -11.65
CA LEU A 208 8.37 22.17 -10.21
C LEU A 208 9.79 21.96 -9.64
N MET A 209 10.50 20.96 -10.16
CA MET A 209 11.81 20.51 -9.67
C MET A 209 12.63 20.01 -10.86
N SER A 210 12.99 20.91 -11.78
CA SER A 210 13.52 20.52 -13.09
C SER A 210 14.87 19.81 -13.01
N ASN A 211 15.70 20.13 -12.01
CA ASN A 211 16.98 19.44 -11.79
C ASN A 211 16.85 18.03 -11.18
N LEU A 212 15.65 17.61 -10.72
CA LEU A 212 15.44 16.33 -10.04
C LEU A 212 14.75 15.31 -10.97
N VAL A 213 15.51 14.32 -11.42
CA VAL A 213 15.01 13.16 -12.18
C VAL A 213 14.10 12.26 -11.33
N VAL A 214 14.28 12.27 -10.01
CA VAL A 214 13.58 11.34 -9.11
C VAL A 214 12.21 11.82 -8.66
N ALA A 215 11.66 12.91 -9.20
CA ALA A 215 10.38 13.46 -8.75
C ALA A 215 9.20 12.45 -8.82
N PRO A 216 8.98 11.69 -9.92
CA PRO A 216 7.94 10.66 -9.96
C PRO A 216 8.19 9.51 -8.96
N LEU A 217 9.45 9.18 -8.72
CA LEU A 217 9.86 8.16 -7.76
C LEU A 217 9.60 8.61 -6.31
N ILE A 218 9.85 9.88 -5.99
CA ILE A 218 9.53 10.47 -4.68
C ILE A 218 8.02 10.36 -4.42
N TYR A 219 7.18 10.68 -5.41
CA TYR A 219 5.73 10.49 -5.30
C TYR A 219 5.36 9.03 -4.98
N SER A 220 5.91 8.07 -5.74
CA SER A 220 5.63 6.65 -5.53
C SER A 220 6.05 6.18 -4.13
N LEU A 221 7.23 6.60 -3.65
CA LEU A 221 7.74 6.24 -2.32
C LEU A 221 6.95 6.90 -1.20
N LEU A 222 6.51 8.15 -1.37
CA LEU A 222 5.72 8.84 -0.37
C LEU A 222 4.39 8.10 -0.14
N GLY A 223 3.87 7.40 -1.15
CA GLY A 223 2.69 6.53 -1.06
C GLY A 223 2.80 5.42 0.00
N LEU A 224 4.01 5.12 0.49
CA LEU A 224 4.22 4.18 1.59
C LEU A 224 3.84 4.74 2.95
N VAL A 225 3.81 6.07 3.12
CA VAL A 225 3.48 6.71 4.40
C VAL A 225 2.05 6.36 4.84
N PRO A 226 1.01 6.51 4.00
CA PRO A 226 -0.34 6.10 4.41
C PRO A 226 -0.49 4.58 4.58
N TYR A 227 0.28 3.76 3.84
CA TYR A 227 0.33 2.31 4.07
C TYR A 227 0.81 1.99 5.50
N LEU A 228 1.96 2.56 5.89
CA LEU A 228 2.52 2.33 7.22
C LEU A 228 1.56 2.80 8.30
N GLY A 229 1.00 4.01 8.15
CA GLY A 229 0.04 4.52 9.11
C GLY A 229 -1.21 3.63 9.20
N GLY A 230 -1.73 3.09 8.09
CA GLY A 230 -2.88 2.19 8.07
C GLY A 230 -2.59 0.87 8.79
N ALA A 231 -1.40 0.31 8.57
CA ALA A 231 -0.93 -0.85 9.32
C ALA A 231 -0.77 -0.54 10.82
N VAL A 232 -0.27 0.65 11.21
CA VAL A 232 -0.22 1.06 12.62
C VAL A 232 -1.63 1.18 13.21
N ALA A 233 -2.57 1.81 12.49
CA ALA A 233 -3.94 2.00 12.94
C ALA A 233 -4.63 0.65 13.24
N ILE A 234 -4.51 -0.33 12.35
CA ILE A 234 -5.10 -1.66 12.55
C ILE A 234 -4.42 -2.39 13.70
N CYS A 235 -3.10 -2.35 13.78
CA CYS A 235 -2.37 -2.97 14.88
C CYS A 235 -2.67 -2.32 16.26
N LEU A 236 -3.23 -1.10 16.30
CA LEU A 236 -3.72 -0.48 17.55
C LEU A 236 -5.10 -1.01 18.00
N ARG A 237 -5.93 -1.46 17.05
CA ARG A 237 -7.28 -1.99 17.31
C ARG A 237 -7.34 -3.50 17.46
N VAL A 238 -6.42 -4.21 16.80
CA VAL A 238 -6.51 -5.66 16.67
C VAL A 238 -5.49 -6.35 17.56
N ARG A 239 -5.96 -7.32 18.36
CA ARG A 239 -5.08 -8.30 19.02
C ARG A 239 -5.52 -9.70 18.64
N ARG A 240 -4.55 -10.54 18.30
CA ARG A 240 -4.77 -11.95 18.01
C ARG A 240 -4.72 -12.74 19.30
N GLU A 241 -5.59 -13.74 19.40
CA GLU A 241 -5.54 -14.76 20.45
C GLU A 241 -4.94 -16.03 19.89
N ALA A 242 -4.06 -16.67 20.66
CA ALA A 242 -3.51 -17.97 20.28
C ALA A 242 -4.57 -19.05 20.54
N ALA A 243 -4.74 -19.96 19.58
CA ALA A 243 -5.75 -21.02 19.65
C ALA A 243 -5.54 -22.04 20.79
N GLY A 244 -4.45 -21.93 21.58
CA GLY A 244 -4.13 -22.85 22.68
C GLY A 244 -4.78 -22.49 24.02
N ASP A 245 -5.41 -21.32 24.19
CA ASP A 245 -5.93 -20.87 25.49
C ASP A 245 -7.36 -21.38 25.81
N TYR A 246 -7.97 -22.19 24.95
CA TYR A 246 -9.40 -22.51 25.04
C TYR A 246 -9.77 -23.91 25.54
N GLU A 247 -8.81 -24.82 25.71
CA GLU A 247 -9.14 -26.12 26.32
C GLU A 247 -9.62 -25.98 27.78
N HIS A 248 -9.38 -24.84 28.43
CA HIS A 248 -9.80 -24.61 29.82
C HIS A 248 -11.11 -23.85 30.03
N ILE A 249 -11.75 -23.27 29.00
CA ILE A 249 -12.99 -22.46 29.19
C ILE A 249 -14.26 -23.22 28.74
N GLY A 250 -14.10 -24.37 28.07
CA GLY A 250 -15.22 -25.16 27.53
C GLY A 250 -15.85 -26.21 28.46
N MET A 251 -15.29 -26.44 29.66
CA MET A 251 -15.74 -27.48 30.59
C MET A 251 -16.17 -26.92 31.96
N GLU A 252 -17.02 -25.89 32.02
CA GLU A 252 -17.70 -25.53 33.29
C GLU A 252 -19.18 -25.16 33.10
N LEU A 253 -19.87 -25.88 32.21
CA LEU A 253 -21.34 -25.90 32.17
C LEU A 253 -21.79 -27.36 32.09
N GLY A 254 -21.47 -28.14 33.11
CA GLY A 254 -21.86 -29.53 33.22
C GLY A 254 -21.57 -30.13 34.59
N GLY A 255 -22.50 -29.94 35.54
CA GLY A 255 -22.79 -30.91 36.60
C GLY A 255 -21.95 -30.88 37.88
N GLY A 256 -22.60 -30.49 38.99
CA GLY A 256 -22.79 -31.36 40.16
C GLY A 256 -21.59 -31.73 41.05
N SER A 257 -21.62 -31.16 42.25
CA SER A 257 -21.29 -31.72 43.59
C SER A 257 -19.97 -32.46 43.88
N ASP A 258 -19.49 -32.14 45.07
CA ASP A 258 -18.58 -32.85 45.98
C ASP A 258 -17.07 -32.64 45.83
N GLY A 259 -16.49 -32.31 46.97
CA GLY A 259 -15.17 -31.69 47.09
C GLY A 259 -14.00 -32.64 47.01
N GLN A 260 -12.86 -32.08 46.61
CA GLN A 260 -11.55 -32.35 47.17
C GLN A 260 -10.64 -31.18 46.74
N GLN A 261 -10.09 -30.45 47.71
CA GLN A 261 -9.12 -29.38 47.48
C GLN A 261 -7.87 -29.93 46.78
N ALA A 262 -7.58 -29.42 45.58
CA ALA A 262 -6.27 -29.46 44.94
C ALA A 262 -5.69 -28.04 44.96
N PRO A 263 -4.45 -27.81 45.47
CA PRO A 263 -3.87 -26.49 45.48
C PRO A 263 -3.14 -26.17 44.16
N SER A 264 -2.94 -24.87 43.95
CA SER A 264 -2.00 -24.21 43.03
C SER A 264 -2.41 -24.01 41.56
N HIS A 265 -3.34 -23.05 41.39
CA HIS A 265 -3.27 -21.94 40.43
C HIS A 265 -1.99 -21.87 39.57
N THR A 266 -2.07 -22.33 38.32
CA THR A 266 -1.16 -21.87 37.27
C THR A 266 -1.69 -20.55 36.73
N ILE A 267 -1.14 -19.48 37.27
CA ILE A 267 -1.34 -18.09 36.85
C ILE A 267 -1.00 -17.99 35.35
N TYR A 268 -2.01 -17.89 34.48
CA TYR A 268 -1.80 -17.36 33.14
C TYR A 268 -1.37 -15.90 33.31
N THR A 269 -0.08 -15.69 33.09
CA THR A 269 0.56 -14.42 33.39
C THR A 269 -0.06 -13.32 32.54
N ARG A 270 -0.75 -12.44 33.24
CA ARG A 270 -0.99 -11.02 33.00
C ARG A 270 0.31 -10.22 32.77
N SER A 271 1.30 -10.77 32.05
CA SER A 271 2.68 -10.27 31.93
C SER A 271 3.00 -9.62 30.58
N ASP A 272 2.00 -9.20 29.82
CA ASP A 272 2.21 -8.32 28.66
C ASP A 272 1.98 -6.84 28.98
N ARG A 273 1.51 -6.51 30.20
CA ARG A 273 1.08 -5.14 30.53
C ARG A 273 2.22 -4.19 30.93
N ALA A 274 3.43 -4.69 31.23
CA ALA A 274 4.48 -3.86 31.82
C ALA A 274 5.92 -4.22 31.43
N LYS A 275 6.18 -4.80 30.24
CA LYS A 275 7.57 -4.90 29.77
C LYS A 275 8.06 -3.51 29.34
N SER A 276 9.20 -3.06 29.86
CA SER A 276 9.87 -1.82 29.44
C SER A 276 10.15 -1.82 27.92
N PRO A 277 10.22 -0.66 27.24
CA PRO A 277 10.46 -0.60 25.79
C PRO A 277 11.75 -1.33 25.37
N LEU A 278 12.77 -1.37 26.23
CA LEU A 278 14.03 -2.09 26.00
C LEU A 278 13.88 -3.62 26.12
N ALA A 279 13.14 -4.13 27.10
CA ALA A 279 12.84 -5.57 27.20
C ALA A 279 11.98 -6.06 26.00
N ARG A 280 11.24 -5.15 25.36
CA ARG A 280 10.46 -5.43 24.14
C ARG A 280 11.31 -5.52 22.87
N LEU A 281 12.51 -4.92 22.85
CA LEU A 281 13.47 -5.05 21.75
C LEU A 281 14.16 -6.41 21.74
N ALA A 282 14.35 -7.04 22.91
CA ALA A 282 14.96 -8.37 23.02
C ALA A 282 14.11 -9.50 22.39
N ASP A 283 12.79 -9.32 22.25
CA ASP A 283 11.86 -10.30 21.64
C ASP A 283 11.73 -10.17 20.11
N VAL A 284 12.41 -9.20 19.50
CA VAL A 284 12.41 -8.94 18.04
C VAL A 284 12.79 -10.18 17.20
N PRO A 285 13.87 -10.94 17.49
CA PRO A 285 14.25 -12.09 16.67
C PRO A 285 13.20 -13.21 16.66
N ARG A 286 12.54 -13.50 17.79
CA ARG A 286 11.48 -14.53 17.86
C ARG A 286 10.26 -14.14 17.03
N TRP A 287 9.88 -12.87 17.10
CA TRP A 287 8.80 -12.33 16.29
C TRP A 287 9.14 -12.36 14.79
N LEU A 288 10.34 -11.93 14.38
CA LEU A 288 10.84 -12.01 12.99
C LEU A 288 10.84 -13.44 12.47
N GLN A 289 11.29 -14.39 13.27
CA GLN A 289 11.28 -15.81 12.91
C GLN A 289 9.85 -16.32 12.67
N THR A 290 8.86 -15.78 13.38
CA THR A 290 7.47 -16.19 13.19
C THR A 290 6.81 -15.50 11.99
N VAL A 291 7.24 -14.28 11.65
CA VAL A 291 6.85 -13.62 10.38
C VAL A 291 7.45 -14.36 9.20
N ALA A 292 8.76 -14.62 9.21
CA ALA A 292 9.47 -15.32 8.13
C ALA A 292 8.87 -16.69 7.81
N ARG A 293 8.35 -17.41 8.82
CA ARG A 293 7.69 -18.71 8.63
C ARG A 293 6.26 -18.62 8.07
N CYS A 294 5.56 -17.51 8.28
CA CYS A 294 4.17 -17.34 7.83
C CYS A 294 4.03 -16.52 6.55
N GLU A 295 5.06 -15.75 6.18
CA GLU A 295 5.07 -14.84 5.04
C GLU A 295 4.83 -15.56 3.69
N PHE A 296 5.42 -16.75 3.52
CA PHE A 296 5.34 -17.55 2.29
C PHE A 296 4.18 -18.56 2.28
N VAL A 297 3.19 -18.39 3.17
CA VAL A 297 2.07 -19.33 3.32
C VAL A 297 0.75 -18.63 3.05
N PRO A 298 -0.05 -19.10 2.05
CA PRO A 298 -1.46 -18.79 1.83
C PRO A 298 -2.22 -18.12 2.97
N CYS A 299 -2.85 -16.93 2.90
CA CYS A 299 -3.79 -16.57 4.00
C CYS A 299 -4.88 -17.66 4.19
N LEU A 300 -5.31 -18.26 3.08
CA LEU A 300 -6.22 -19.41 3.05
C LEU A 300 -5.63 -20.68 3.70
N ALA A 301 -4.31 -20.84 3.67
CA ALA A 301 -3.61 -22.02 4.18
C ALA A 301 -3.21 -21.90 5.66
N GLN A 302 -3.39 -20.73 6.28
CA GLN A 302 -3.12 -20.50 7.69
C GLN A 302 -4.21 -21.13 8.57
N THR A 303 -3.78 -21.70 9.71
CA THR A 303 -4.68 -22.27 10.72
C THR A 303 -5.47 -21.18 11.43
N GLY A 304 -6.76 -21.46 11.73
CA GLY A 304 -7.77 -20.53 12.24
C GLY A 304 -7.24 -19.40 13.12
N VAL A 305 -7.53 -18.17 12.70
CA VAL A 305 -7.07 -16.94 13.38
C VAL A 305 -8.25 -16.36 14.14
N ARG A 306 -8.23 -16.45 15.48
CA ARG A 306 -9.18 -15.71 16.31
C ARG A 306 -8.66 -14.28 16.54
N VAL A 307 -9.47 -13.31 16.15
CA VAL A 307 -9.13 -11.89 16.19
C VAL A 307 -10.07 -11.19 17.15
N ARG A 308 -9.53 -10.56 18.20
CA ARG A 308 -10.29 -9.65 19.07
C ARG A 308 -10.09 -8.21 18.59
N VAL A 309 -11.20 -7.54 18.33
CA VAL A 309 -11.22 -6.13 17.91
C VAL A 309 -11.61 -5.28 19.11
N PHE A 310 -10.76 -4.33 19.48
CA PHE A 310 -11.01 -3.38 20.57
C PHE A 310 -11.64 -2.09 20.05
N GLY A 311 -12.45 -1.44 20.89
CA GLY A 311 -13.02 -0.13 20.65
C GLY A 311 -11.98 0.97 20.36
N ALA A 312 -12.45 2.06 19.76
CA ALA A 312 -11.62 3.16 19.30
C ALA A 312 -10.92 3.88 20.46
N ARG A 313 -9.59 3.75 20.55
CA ARG A 313 -8.77 4.56 21.47
C ARG A 313 -8.46 5.93 20.87
N LYS A 314 -8.22 6.94 21.70
CA LYS A 314 -7.81 8.30 21.26
C LYS A 314 -6.63 8.28 20.27
N SER A 315 -5.66 7.39 20.50
CA SER A 315 -4.51 7.20 19.60
C SER A 315 -4.90 6.68 18.21
N HIS A 316 -5.92 5.82 18.11
CA HIS A 316 -6.43 5.36 16.82
C HIS A 316 -7.07 6.51 16.05
N ILE A 317 -7.93 7.29 16.71
CA ILE A 317 -8.62 8.43 16.09
C ILE A 317 -7.60 9.43 15.54
N PHE A 318 -6.55 9.73 16.31
CA PHE A 318 -5.47 10.61 15.87
C PHE A 318 -4.72 10.08 14.64
N VAL A 319 -4.36 8.79 14.63
CA VAL A 319 -3.67 8.17 13.48
C VAL A 319 -4.55 8.15 12.24
N THR A 320 -5.84 7.81 12.36
CA THR A 320 -6.79 7.85 11.23
C THR A 320 -6.97 9.25 10.68
N TRP A 321 -7.01 10.27 11.54
CA TRP A 321 -7.06 11.67 11.10
C TRP A 321 -5.81 12.05 10.30
N LEU A 322 -4.62 11.72 10.82
CA LEU A 322 -3.36 11.99 10.14
C LEU A 322 -3.27 11.25 8.78
N LEU A 323 -3.70 10.00 8.74
CA LEU A 323 -3.78 9.21 7.50
C LEU A 323 -4.67 9.86 6.45
N SER A 324 -5.86 10.30 6.85
CA SER A 324 -6.80 10.98 5.97
C SER A 324 -6.18 12.25 5.37
N THR A 325 -5.52 13.06 6.20
CA THR A 325 -4.82 14.26 5.70
C THR A 325 -3.66 13.90 4.77
N SER A 326 -2.90 12.85 5.07
CA SER A 326 -1.78 12.40 4.26
C SER A 326 -2.20 11.92 2.87
N ILE A 327 -3.37 11.26 2.75
CA ILE A 327 -3.90 10.82 1.45
C ILE A 327 -4.26 12.02 0.58
N ILE A 328 -4.90 13.05 1.15
CA ILE A 328 -5.24 14.28 0.41
C ILE A 328 -3.97 14.97 -0.08
N VAL A 329 -2.98 15.15 0.79
CA VAL A 329 -1.69 15.75 0.44
C VAL A 329 -0.99 14.93 -0.66
N MET A 330 -1.04 13.60 -0.59
CA MET A 330 -0.48 12.72 -1.62
C MET A 330 -1.11 12.95 -2.98
N ILE A 331 -2.44 13.00 -3.05
CA ILE A 331 -3.16 13.16 -4.31
C ILE A 331 -2.84 14.52 -4.92
N VAL A 332 -2.88 15.59 -4.12
CA VAL A 332 -2.54 16.95 -4.57
C VAL A 332 -1.09 17.02 -5.06
N LEU A 333 -0.15 16.45 -4.30
CA LEU A 333 1.27 16.42 -4.68
C LEU A 333 1.49 15.62 -5.96
N GLY A 334 0.86 14.44 -6.08
CA GLY A 334 0.90 13.62 -7.28
C GLY A 334 0.37 14.39 -8.48
N THR A 335 -0.80 14.99 -8.37
CA THR A 335 -1.41 15.77 -9.47
C THR A 335 -0.48 16.89 -9.89
N THR A 336 0.14 17.58 -8.93
CA THR A 336 1.11 18.65 -9.20
C THR A 336 2.36 18.12 -9.91
N ILE A 337 2.95 17.01 -9.46
CA ILE A 337 4.17 16.43 -10.06
C ILE A 337 3.88 15.97 -11.49
N PHE A 338 2.80 15.22 -11.70
CA PHE A 338 2.45 14.64 -13.00
C PHE A 338 1.94 15.68 -14.01
N SER A 339 1.21 16.71 -13.58
CA SER A 339 0.81 17.82 -14.47
C SER A 339 1.99 18.71 -14.87
N SER A 340 3.05 18.71 -14.06
CA SER A 340 4.28 19.48 -14.31
C SER A 340 5.27 18.79 -15.26
N LEU A 341 4.96 17.58 -15.76
CA LEU A 341 5.85 16.86 -16.69
C LEU A 341 5.74 17.43 -18.10
N MET A 342 6.86 17.84 -18.68
CA MET A 342 6.96 18.35 -20.05
C MET A 342 7.62 17.34 -20.99
N PHE A 343 7.53 17.59 -22.31
CA PHE A 343 8.15 16.77 -23.36
C PHE A 343 7.57 15.36 -23.53
N ILE A 344 6.33 15.17 -23.07
CA ILE A 344 5.56 13.94 -23.28
C ILE A 344 4.32 14.23 -24.13
N GLY A 345 4.09 13.37 -25.14
CA GLY A 345 2.89 13.45 -25.97
C GLY A 345 1.71 12.68 -25.37
N PRO A 346 0.47 12.97 -25.79
CA PRO A 346 -0.74 12.37 -25.21
C PRO A 346 -0.82 10.86 -25.42
N LYS A 347 -0.29 10.32 -26.53
CA LYS A 347 -0.25 8.87 -26.77
C LYS A 347 0.59 8.15 -25.71
N GLU A 348 1.75 8.73 -25.41
CA GLU A 348 2.70 8.19 -24.45
C GLU A 348 2.20 8.39 -23.01
N ALA A 349 1.57 9.54 -22.72
CA ALA A 349 0.91 9.78 -21.45
C ALA A 349 -0.20 8.75 -21.15
N LEU A 350 -1.01 8.40 -22.15
CA LEU A 350 -2.01 7.33 -22.04
C LEU A 350 -1.36 5.95 -21.84
N GLY A 351 -0.25 5.67 -22.52
CA GLY A 351 0.53 4.44 -22.32
C GLY A 351 1.08 4.32 -20.91
N VAL A 352 1.66 5.40 -20.38
CA VAL A 352 2.14 5.52 -19.00
C VAL A 352 1.00 5.31 -18.01
N ALA A 353 -0.12 6.01 -18.19
CA ALA A 353 -1.31 5.85 -17.36
C ALA A 353 -1.80 4.40 -17.36
N GLY A 354 -1.92 3.79 -18.55
CA GLY A 354 -2.34 2.39 -18.71
C GLY A 354 -1.42 1.41 -17.97
N ARG A 355 -0.09 1.61 -18.02
CA ARG A 355 0.87 0.78 -17.30
C ARG A 355 0.75 0.93 -15.77
N TYR A 356 0.50 2.14 -15.25
CA TYR A 356 0.19 2.33 -13.82
C TYR A 356 -1.10 1.64 -13.40
N PHE A 357 -2.15 1.72 -14.22
CA PHE A 357 -3.40 1.01 -13.98
C PHE A 357 -3.21 -0.50 -14.00
N ALA A 358 -2.45 -1.04 -14.96
CA ALA A 358 -2.16 -2.46 -15.04
C ALA A 358 -1.46 -2.97 -13.76
N SER A 359 -0.41 -2.29 -13.30
CA SER A 359 0.25 -2.63 -12.03
C SER A 359 -0.73 -2.57 -10.84
N THR A 360 -1.57 -1.54 -10.78
CA THR A 360 -2.56 -1.36 -9.70
C THR A 360 -3.61 -2.47 -9.71
N ILE A 361 -4.13 -2.84 -10.87
CA ILE A 361 -5.11 -3.93 -11.04
C ILE A 361 -4.49 -5.27 -10.61
N VAL A 362 -3.26 -5.57 -11.04
CA VAL A 362 -2.55 -6.80 -10.64
C VAL A 362 -2.39 -6.86 -9.12
N CYS A 363 -1.93 -5.77 -8.49
CA CYS A 363 -1.82 -5.69 -7.04
C CYS A 363 -3.19 -5.84 -6.35
N ARG A 364 -4.24 -5.23 -6.90
CA ARG A 364 -5.61 -5.33 -6.39
C ARG A 364 -6.13 -6.78 -6.43
N LEU A 365 -5.85 -7.51 -7.51
CA LEU A 365 -6.25 -8.91 -7.66
C LEU A 365 -5.56 -9.80 -6.62
N VAL A 366 -4.24 -9.65 -6.44
CA VAL A 366 -3.48 -10.40 -5.42
C VAL A 366 -3.98 -10.07 -4.01
N LEU A 367 -4.20 -8.79 -3.70
CA LEU A 367 -4.73 -8.36 -2.42
C LEU A 367 -6.14 -8.94 -2.15
N THR A 368 -7.02 -8.87 -3.14
CA THR A 368 -8.39 -9.39 -3.02
C THR A 368 -8.38 -10.91 -2.83
N TYR A 369 -7.50 -11.62 -3.53
CA TYR A 369 -7.28 -13.05 -3.34
C TYR A 369 -6.89 -13.37 -1.89
N GLU A 370 -5.88 -12.69 -1.35
CA GLU A 370 -5.41 -12.92 0.02
C GLU A 370 -6.46 -12.57 1.09
N LEU A 371 -7.16 -11.46 0.93
CA LEU A 371 -8.24 -11.06 1.83
C LEU A 371 -9.41 -12.04 1.78
N SER A 372 -9.74 -12.59 0.61
CA SER A 372 -10.79 -13.60 0.50
C SER A 372 -10.43 -14.89 1.25
N GLY A 373 -9.16 -15.29 1.22
CA GLY A 373 -8.65 -16.41 2.01
C GLY A 373 -8.70 -16.11 3.52
N LEU A 374 -8.30 -14.90 3.92
CA LEU A 374 -8.35 -14.47 5.32
C LEU A 374 -9.78 -14.45 5.87
N ARG A 375 -10.75 -13.96 5.08
CA ARG A 375 -12.18 -13.95 5.47
C ARG A 375 -12.70 -15.36 5.74
N GLN A 376 -12.18 -16.39 5.08
CA GLN A 376 -12.61 -17.77 5.28
C GLN A 376 -12.06 -18.39 6.57
N THR A 377 -10.83 -18.03 6.94
CA THR A 377 -10.08 -18.63 8.07
C THR A 377 -10.15 -17.81 9.36
N ALA A 378 -10.48 -16.53 9.29
CA ALA A 378 -10.58 -15.66 10.45
C ALA A 378 -11.92 -15.81 11.17
N GLU A 379 -11.85 -15.97 12.50
CA GLU A 379 -12.98 -15.83 13.41
C GLU A 379 -12.83 -14.50 14.14
N VAL A 380 -13.78 -13.59 13.93
CA VAL A 380 -13.72 -12.23 14.50
C VAL A 380 -14.65 -12.15 15.71
N VAL A 381 -14.09 -11.80 16.86
CA VAL A 381 -14.83 -11.54 18.09
C VAL A 381 -14.74 -10.04 18.36
N PHE A 382 -15.87 -9.35 18.29
CA PHE A 382 -15.98 -7.95 18.65
C PHE A 382 -16.19 -7.84 20.16
N ASP A 383 -15.34 -7.08 20.84
CA ASP A 383 -15.56 -6.75 22.24
C ASP A 383 -16.76 -5.80 22.28
N SER A 384 -17.92 -6.30 22.69
CA SER A 384 -19.07 -5.45 22.98
C SER A 384 -18.70 -4.67 24.23
N ASP A 385 -18.48 -3.37 24.10
CA ASP A 385 -18.21 -2.53 25.26
C ASP A 385 -19.27 -2.80 26.34
N THR A 386 -18.77 -3.04 27.55
CA THR A 386 -19.48 -3.03 28.82
C THR A 386 -20.36 -1.78 28.95
N SER A 387 -21.54 -1.84 28.35
CA SER A 387 -22.75 -1.15 28.77
C SER A 387 -23.75 -2.25 29.04
N GLY A 388 -24.14 -2.39 30.30
CA GLY A 388 -24.94 -3.51 30.79
C GLY A 388 -26.30 -3.59 30.08
N ASP A 389 -26.36 -4.39 29.02
CA ASP A 389 -27.58 -5.04 28.52
C ASP A 389 -27.20 -6.23 27.62
N GLY A 390 -26.49 -7.20 28.19
CA GLY A 390 -25.88 -8.34 27.49
C GLY A 390 -26.79 -9.55 27.29
N GLY A 391 -28.11 -9.37 27.18
CA GLY A 391 -29.07 -10.48 27.15
C GLY A 391 -29.51 -10.96 25.76
N VAL A 392 -29.64 -10.06 24.77
CA VAL A 392 -30.52 -10.36 23.62
C VAL A 392 -29.75 -10.69 22.32
N VAL A 393 -28.59 -10.05 22.06
CA VAL A 393 -27.88 -10.21 20.78
C VAL A 393 -27.06 -11.50 20.70
N ARG A 394 -26.69 -12.09 21.84
CA ARG A 394 -25.89 -13.33 21.90
C ARG A 394 -26.69 -14.58 21.52
N ASP A 395 -28.01 -14.49 21.49
CA ASP A 395 -28.90 -15.61 21.21
C ASP A 395 -29.32 -15.67 19.73
N GLU A 396 -29.41 -14.52 19.05
CA GLU A 396 -29.79 -14.45 17.63
C GLU A 396 -28.69 -14.94 16.68
N GLY A 397 -27.43 -14.55 16.94
CA GLY A 397 -26.28 -15.05 16.18
C GLY A 397 -26.05 -16.57 16.36
N ARG A 398 -26.37 -17.11 17.54
CA ARG A 398 -26.28 -18.55 17.82
C ARG A 398 -27.43 -19.33 17.18
N ARG A 399 -28.63 -18.73 17.04
CA ARG A 399 -29.76 -19.32 16.32
C ARG A 399 -29.49 -19.41 14.81
N LEU A 400 -29.01 -18.34 14.18
CA LEU A 400 -28.70 -18.33 12.74
C LEU A 400 -27.56 -19.30 12.37
N GLN A 401 -26.57 -19.45 13.24
CA GLN A 401 -25.46 -20.40 13.03
C GLN A 401 -25.90 -21.85 13.25
N LYS A 402 -26.83 -22.12 14.17
CA LYS A 402 -27.46 -23.46 14.32
C LYS A 402 -28.34 -23.81 13.14
N GLU A 403 -29.15 -22.87 12.63
CA GLU A 403 -30.04 -23.12 11.48
C GLU A 403 -29.26 -23.39 10.19
N THR A 404 -28.15 -22.68 9.97
CA THR A 404 -27.26 -22.91 8.81
C THR A 404 -26.59 -24.29 8.89
N TYR A 405 -26.17 -24.73 10.09
CA TYR A 405 -25.58 -26.06 10.29
C TYR A 405 -26.60 -27.20 10.17
N GLN A 406 -27.85 -26.96 10.59
CA GLN A 406 -28.94 -27.93 10.47
C GLN A 406 -29.36 -28.14 9.02
N MET A 407 -29.46 -27.07 8.22
CA MET A 407 -29.78 -27.16 6.78
C MET A 407 -28.73 -27.96 5.99
N ASP A 408 -27.44 -27.77 6.28
CA ASP A 408 -26.35 -28.47 5.59
C ASP A 408 -26.34 -29.99 5.92
N SER A 409 -26.76 -30.35 7.14
CA SER A 409 -26.90 -31.76 7.55
C SER A 409 -28.10 -32.47 6.90
N VAL A 410 -29.19 -31.75 6.66
CA VAL A 410 -30.39 -32.28 5.99
C VAL A 410 -30.15 -32.43 4.49
N SER A 411 -29.41 -31.50 3.86
CA SER A 411 -29.06 -31.59 2.45
C SER A 411 -28.11 -32.75 2.16
N ARG A 412 -27.10 -32.99 3.03
CA ARG A 412 -26.22 -34.17 2.92
C ARG A 412 -26.96 -35.50 3.10
N ARG A 413 -27.95 -35.57 4.00
CA ARG A 413 -28.76 -36.79 4.18
C ARG A 413 -29.66 -37.11 2.97
N LYS A 414 -30.07 -36.11 2.19
CA LYS A 414 -30.84 -36.33 0.95
C LYS A 414 -29.95 -36.78 -0.21
N ALA A 415 -28.72 -36.28 -0.30
CA ALA A 415 -27.75 -36.69 -1.32
C ALA A 415 -27.16 -38.10 -1.13
N THR A 416 -27.38 -38.75 0.03
CA THR A 416 -26.90 -40.11 0.31
C THR A 416 -28.01 -41.17 0.18
N ARG A 417 -29.24 -40.77 -0.23
CA ARG A 417 -30.41 -41.64 -0.40
C ARG A 417 -30.93 -41.69 -1.84
N GLN A 418 -30.26 -41.02 -2.77
CA GLN A 418 -30.34 -41.25 -4.22
C GLN A 418 -29.05 -41.92 -4.65
#